data_AF-A0A3L7BLD9-F1
#
_entry.id   AF-A0A3L7BLD9-F1
#
_cell.length_a   1.000
_cell.length_b   1.000
_cell.length_c   1.000
_cell.angle_alpha   90.00
_cell.angle_beta   90.00
_cell.angle_gamma   90.00
#
_symmetry.space_group_name_H-M   'P 1'
#
loop_
_entity.id
_entity.type
_entity.pdbx_description
1 polymer ?
#
loop_
_entity_poly.entity_id
_entity_poly.type
_entity_poly.pdbx_seq_one_letter_code
_entity_poly.pdbx_strand_id
1 'polypeptide(L)'
;MQDTVAVALITALSTLAAAALTGLIGARSTRRQLAHQLTVARQENAERRATRRDELRREAYVGFLSACDQAYRRLDRRWVEAGGDGPEPGYDETYAAMRAVDEAYNLVLLEGPAEVAAAARSVLASLTTEYADQRRLGGEAGEAGEAGVPLRDRHRERWLAAIEVRTNRRVSFVDTVRPVLEGDG
;
A
#
# COMPACT_ATOMS: atom_id res chain seq x y z
N MET A 1 -81.94 27.14 6.93
CA MET A 1 -80.81 27.59 6.07
C MET A 1 -79.51 27.75 6.85
N GLN A 2 -79.51 28.33 8.06
CA GLN A 2 -78.30 28.44 8.88
C GLN A 2 -77.67 27.09 9.29
N ASP A 3 -78.49 26.08 9.65
CA ASP A 3 -77.97 24.77 10.07
C ASP A 3 -77.18 24.04 8.97
N THR A 4 -77.65 24.13 7.72
CA THR A 4 -76.98 23.49 6.57
C THR A 4 -75.62 24.11 6.29
N VAL A 5 -75.50 25.43 6.45
CA VAL A 5 -74.23 26.17 6.30
C VAL A 5 -73.26 25.80 7.41
N ALA A 6 -73.73 25.67 8.65
CA ALA A 6 -72.90 25.25 9.79
C ALA A 6 -72.33 23.84 9.60
N VAL A 7 -73.15 22.89 9.16
CA VAL A 7 -72.71 21.50 8.89
C VAL A 7 -71.67 21.45 7.77
N ALA A 8 -71.88 22.20 6.68
CA ALA A 8 -70.91 22.28 5.59
C ALA A 8 -69.57 22.87 6.04
N LEU A 9 -69.59 23.91 6.89
CA LEU A 9 -68.40 24.54 7.48
C LEU A 9 -67.62 23.57 8.37
N ILE A 10 -68.31 22.84 9.26
CA ILE A 10 -67.68 21.84 10.13
C ILE A 10 -67.04 20.72 9.28
N THR A 11 -67.73 20.28 8.24
CA THR A 11 -67.23 19.24 7.32
C THR A 11 -65.97 19.71 6.59
N ALA A 12 -65.98 20.93 6.05
CA ALA A 12 -64.84 21.53 5.37
C ALA A 12 -63.64 21.72 6.32
N LEU A 13 -63.88 22.23 7.52
CA LEU A 13 -62.85 22.42 8.55
C LEU A 13 -62.25 21.08 9.01
N SER A 14 -63.09 20.06 9.19
CA SER A 14 -62.64 18.71 9.57
C SER A 14 -61.79 18.08 8.47
N THR A 15 -62.17 18.26 7.20
CA THR A 15 -61.42 17.75 6.05
C THR A 15 -60.07 18.45 5.90
N LEU A 16 -60.04 19.78 6.05
CA LEU A 16 -58.81 20.57 6.04
C LEU A 16 -57.88 20.17 7.20
N ALA A 17 -58.43 20.02 8.41
CA ALA A 17 -57.68 19.59 9.59
C ALA A 17 -57.09 18.18 9.42
N ALA A 18 -57.87 17.24 8.87
CA ALA A 18 -57.40 15.90 8.57
C ALA A 18 -56.28 15.89 7.51
N ALA A 19 -56.42 16.69 6.45
CA ALA A 19 -55.38 16.84 5.42
C ALA A 19 -54.10 17.47 5.98
N ALA A 20 -54.23 18.51 6.80
CA ALA A 20 -53.10 19.17 7.45
C ALA A 20 -52.35 18.23 8.40
N LEU A 21 -53.08 17.46 9.23
CA LEU A 21 -52.50 16.47 10.14
C LEU A 21 -51.74 15.39 9.37
N THR A 22 -52.34 14.87 8.30
CA THR A 22 -51.73 13.85 7.43
C THR A 22 -50.46 14.38 6.76
N GLY A 23 -50.51 15.61 6.24
CA GLY A 23 -49.34 16.27 5.64
C GLY A 23 -48.20 16.47 6.65
N LEU A 24 -48.52 16.85 7.89
CA LEU A 24 -47.53 17.07 8.94
C LEU A 24 -46.90 15.76 9.43
N ILE A 25 -47.70 14.70 9.60
CA ILE A 25 -47.20 13.35 9.92
C ILE A 25 -46.33 12.82 8.78
N GLY A 26 -46.78 12.96 7.53
CA GLY A 26 -46.03 12.60 6.33
C GLY A 26 -44.67 13.30 6.29
N ALA A 27 -44.67 14.63 6.42
CA ALA A 27 -43.44 15.42 6.43
C ALA A 27 -42.48 15.01 7.57
N ARG A 28 -43.00 14.72 8.77
CA ARG A 28 -42.19 14.27 9.91
C ARG A 28 -41.61 12.86 9.69
N SER A 29 -42.38 11.96 9.10
CA SER A 29 -41.94 10.62 8.73
C SER A 29 -40.82 10.68 7.69
N THR A 30 -41.02 11.44 6.61
CA THR A 30 -40.01 11.63 5.55
C THR A 30 -38.73 12.25 6.12
N ARG A 31 -38.83 13.27 6.99
CA ARG A 31 -37.65 13.86 7.65
C ARG A 31 -36.86 12.83 8.47
N ARG A 32 -37.56 11.95 9.21
CA ARG A 32 -36.90 10.87 9.98
C ARG A 32 -36.24 9.83 9.08
N GLN A 33 -36.92 9.44 8.00
CA GLN A 33 -36.37 8.50 7.01
C GLN A 33 -35.11 9.07 6.33
N LEU A 34 -35.15 10.34 5.91
CA LEU A 34 -33.99 11.02 5.32
C LEU A 34 -32.83 11.15 6.31
N ALA A 35 -33.10 11.48 7.57
CA ALA A 35 -32.07 11.54 8.60
C ALA A 35 -31.40 10.18 8.82
N HIS A 36 -32.19 9.10 8.84
CA HIS A 36 -31.65 7.74 8.95
C HIS A 36 -30.81 7.35 7.72
N GLN A 37 -31.30 7.64 6.50
CA GLN A 37 -30.55 7.40 5.27
C GLN A 37 -29.22 8.15 5.23
N LEU A 38 -29.18 9.40 5.69
CA LEU A 38 -27.93 10.17 5.78
C LEU A 38 -26.94 9.56 6.76
N THR A 39 -27.40 9.07 7.91
CA THR A 39 -26.52 8.40 8.88
C THR A 39 -25.96 7.10 8.31
N VAL A 40 -26.81 6.27 7.71
CA VAL A 40 -26.38 5.02 7.05
C VAL A 40 -25.39 5.31 5.93
N ALA A 41 -25.69 6.27 5.05
CA ALA A 41 -24.79 6.65 3.96
C ALA A 41 -23.44 7.19 4.46
N ARG A 42 -23.41 7.89 5.60
CA ARG A 42 -22.15 8.36 6.21
C ARG A 42 -21.34 7.19 6.76
N GLN A 43 -22.00 6.25 7.44
CA GLN A 43 -21.35 5.08 8.00
C GLN A 43 -20.78 4.19 6.89
N GLU A 44 -21.60 3.87 5.87
CA GLU A 44 -21.13 3.11 4.71
C GLU A 44 -19.96 3.80 3.99
N ASN A 45 -20.02 5.13 3.82
CA ASN A 45 -18.90 5.85 3.22
C ASN A 45 -17.63 5.80 4.07
N ALA A 46 -17.75 5.84 5.40
CA ALA A 46 -16.61 5.70 6.30
C ALA A 46 -16.00 4.29 6.23
N GLU A 47 -16.84 3.25 6.27
CA GLU A 47 -16.44 1.85 6.11
C GLU A 47 -15.76 1.63 4.75
N ARG A 48 -16.37 2.08 3.65
CA ARG A 48 -15.76 1.99 2.30
C ARG A 48 -14.41 2.70 2.22
N ARG A 49 -14.26 3.86 2.87
CA ARG A 49 -12.97 4.58 2.93
C ARG A 49 -11.94 3.86 3.77
N ALA A 50 -12.34 3.18 4.84
CA ALA A 50 -11.44 2.35 5.64
C ALA A 50 -10.95 1.16 4.81
N THR A 51 -11.87 0.37 4.25
CA THR A 51 -11.55 -0.77 3.38
C THR A 51 -10.64 -0.37 2.22
N ARG A 52 -10.95 0.72 1.53
CA ARG A 52 -10.13 1.21 0.41
C ARG A 52 -8.70 1.58 0.85
N ARG A 53 -8.53 2.17 2.04
CA ARG A 53 -7.18 2.49 2.55
C ARG A 53 -6.40 1.22 2.89
N ASP A 54 -7.06 0.21 3.46
CA ASP A 54 -6.41 -1.06 3.79
C ASP A 54 -6.02 -1.84 2.53
N GLU A 55 -6.84 -1.78 1.48
CA GLU A 55 -6.52 -2.31 0.16
C GLU A 55 -5.28 -1.63 -0.45
N LEU A 56 -5.24 -0.29 -0.44
CA LEU A 56 -4.10 0.49 -0.95
C LEU A 56 -2.80 0.17 -0.19
N ARG A 57 -2.89 0.06 1.14
CA ARG A 57 -1.75 -0.35 1.99
C ARG A 57 -1.25 -1.74 1.62
N ARG A 58 -2.17 -2.71 1.53
CA ARG A 58 -1.83 -4.09 1.14
C ARG A 58 -1.16 -4.10 -0.23
N GLU A 59 -1.70 -3.37 -1.20
CA GLU A 59 -1.13 -3.27 -2.54
C GLU A 59 0.28 -2.67 -2.51
N ALA A 60 0.49 -1.57 -1.78
CA ALA A 60 1.80 -0.94 -1.62
C ALA A 60 2.83 -1.89 -1.00
N TYR A 61 2.47 -2.61 0.07
CA TYR A 61 3.38 -3.53 0.74
C TYR A 61 3.72 -4.76 -0.10
N VAL A 62 2.73 -5.34 -0.79
CA VAL A 62 2.94 -6.48 -1.70
C VAL A 62 3.75 -6.04 -2.92
N GLY A 63 3.47 -4.86 -3.47
CA GLY A 63 4.24 -4.26 -4.56
C GLY A 63 5.70 -4.05 -4.18
N PHE A 64 5.96 -3.50 -2.99
CA PHE A 64 7.32 -3.34 -2.46
C PHE A 64 8.06 -4.67 -2.29
N LEU A 65 7.41 -5.68 -1.70
CA LEU A 65 8.01 -7.02 -1.57
C LEU A 65 8.32 -7.66 -2.93
N SER A 66 7.42 -7.49 -3.90
CA SER A 66 7.59 -8.00 -5.26
C SER A 66 8.75 -7.32 -5.98
N ALA A 67 8.90 -6.00 -5.83
CA ALA A 67 10.04 -5.26 -6.37
C ALA A 67 11.35 -5.71 -5.71
N CYS A 68 11.36 -5.90 -4.39
CA CYS A 68 12.52 -6.41 -3.67
C CYS A 68 12.93 -7.81 -4.17
N ASP A 69 11.99 -8.72 -4.38
CA ASP A 69 12.28 -10.06 -4.90
C ASP A 69 12.91 -10.01 -6.29
N GLN A 70 12.41 -9.14 -7.17
CA GLN A 70 13.00 -8.93 -8.49
C GLN A 70 14.44 -8.39 -8.37
N ALA A 71 14.67 -7.41 -7.50
CA ALA A 71 16.02 -6.89 -7.25
C ALA A 71 16.97 -7.97 -6.69
N TYR A 72 16.52 -8.79 -5.72
CA TYR A 72 17.32 -9.89 -5.18
C TYR A 72 17.74 -10.88 -6.27
N ARG A 73 16.84 -11.26 -7.18
CA ARG A 73 17.17 -12.14 -8.30
C ARG A 73 18.26 -11.54 -9.21
N ARG A 74 18.21 -10.23 -9.45
CA ARG A 74 19.26 -9.54 -10.23
C ARG A 74 20.58 -9.50 -9.49
N LEU A 75 20.57 -9.21 -8.20
CA LEU A 75 21.78 -9.23 -7.36
C LEU A 75 22.37 -10.64 -7.26
N ASP A 76 21.55 -11.68 -7.11
CA ASP A 76 22.00 -13.08 -7.09
C ASP A 76 22.66 -13.50 -8.39
N ARG A 77 22.09 -13.06 -9.51
CA ARG A 77 22.69 -13.28 -10.82
C ARG A 77 24.10 -12.70 -10.88
N ARG A 78 24.31 -11.46 -10.44
CA ARG A 78 25.64 -10.83 -10.40
C ARG A 78 26.64 -11.54 -9.48
N TRP A 79 26.17 -12.21 -8.43
CA TRP A 79 27.06 -13.01 -7.58
C TRP A 79 27.59 -14.24 -8.31
N VAL A 80 26.75 -14.90 -9.13
CA VAL A 80 27.02 -16.23 -9.69
C VAL A 80 27.57 -16.18 -11.12
N GLU A 81 27.20 -15.18 -11.90
CA GLU A 81 27.72 -15.02 -13.26
C GLU A 81 29.18 -14.54 -13.22
N ALA A 82 30.05 -15.27 -13.92
CA ALA A 82 31.39 -14.76 -14.23
C ALA A 82 31.24 -13.53 -15.11
N GLY A 83 32.03 -12.48 -14.85
CA GLY A 83 31.99 -11.25 -15.63
C GLY A 83 32.28 -11.56 -17.08
N GLY A 84 31.27 -11.45 -17.95
CA GLY A 84 31.49 -11.45 -19.39
C GLY A 84 32.32 -10.23 -19.78
N ASP A 85 33.23 -10.40 -20.75
CA ASP A 85 34.16 -9.38 -21.23
C ASP A 85 33.45 -8.05 -21.56
N GLY A 86 33.58 -7.09 -20.66
CA GLY A 86 33.32 -5.68 -20.93
C GLY A 86 32.38 -5.00 -19.93
N PRO A 87 32.63 -3.72 -19.60
CA PRO A 87 31.65 -2.91 -18.89
C PRO A 87 30.44 -2.73 -19.81
N GLU A 88 29.31 -3.36 -19.49
CA GLU A 88 28.02 -3.05 -20.13
C GLU A 88 27.75 -1.54 -19.96
N PRO A 89 27.85 -0.73 -21.03
CA PRO A 89 27.70 0.71 -20.93
C PRO A 89 26.19 1.01 -20.91
N GLY A 90 25.60 1.21 -19.73
CA GLY A 90 24.22 1.67 -19.63
C GLY A 90 23.46 1.29 -18.36
N TYR A 91 22.16 1.59 -18.41
CA TYR A 91 21.12 1.21 -17.46
C TYR A 91 21.04 -0.33 -17.37
N ASP A 92 21.94 -0.94 -16.60
CA ASP A 92 21.94 -2.37 -16.31
C ASP A 92 20.58 -2.75 -15.71
N GLU A 93 20.01 -3.89 -16.13
CA GLU A 93 18.76 -4.45 -15.62
C GLU A 93 18.70 -4.47 -14.08
N THR A 94 19.86 -4.60 -13.44
CA THR A 94 20.00 -4.51 -11.98
C THR A 94 19.68 -3.12 -11.46
N TYR A 95 20.17 -2.06 -12.12
CA TYR A 95 19.86 -0.68 -11.74
C TYR A 95 18.38 -0.37 -11.94
N ALA A 96 17.78 -0.85 -13.05
CA ALA A 96 16.34 -0.71 -13.28
C ALA A 96 15.52 -1.40 -12.18
N ALA A 97 15.92 -2.60 -11.75
CA ALA A 97 15.28 -3.28 -10.63
C ALA A 97 15.41 -2.49 -9.32
N MET A 98 16.58 -1.92 -9.02
CA MET A 98 16.78 -1.05 -7.85
C MET A 98 15.89 0.20 -7.88
N ARG A 99 15.73 0.81 -9.06
CA ARG A 99 14.81 1.95 -9.26
C ARG A 99 13.35 1.58 -8.99
N ALA A 100 12.92 0.39 -9.42
CA ALA A 100 11.58 -0.11 -9.13
C ALA A 100 11.35 -0.32 -7.62
N VAL A 101 12.37 -0.73 -6.86
CA VAL A 101 12.26 -0.82 -5.39
C VAL A 101 12.08 0.55 -4.76
N ASP A 102 12.83 1.56 -5.21
CA ASP A 102 12.70 2.93 -4.73
C ASP A 102 11.31 3.52 -5.02
N GLU A 103 10.78 3.28 -6.22
CA GLU A 103 9.43 3.69 -6.59
C GLU A 103 8.36 3.00 -5.75
N ALA A 104 8.48 1.69 -5.51
CA ALA A 104 7.59 0.98 -4.62
C ALA A 104 7.72 1.43 -3.16
N TYR A 105 8.92 1.80 -2.71
CA TYR A 105 9.15 2.36 -1.39
C TYR A 105 8.40 3.69 -1.18
N ASN A 106 8.32 4.54 -2.20
CA ASN A 106 7.53 5.77 -2.13
C ASN A 106 6.05 5.50 -1.85
N LEU A 107 5.49 4.41 -2.38
CA LEU A 107 4.12 4.02 -2.05
C LEU A 107 3.98 3.57 -0.60
N VAL A 108 4.97 2.84 -0.07
CA VAL A 108 5.00 2.48 1.36
C VAL A 108 5.07 3.72 2.26
N LEU A 109 5.84 4.74 1.86
CA LEU A 109 5.91 6.02 2.58
C LEU A 109 4.58 6.77 2.62
N LEU A 110 3.77 6.66 1.56
CA LEU A 110 2.50 7.35 1.44
C LEU A 110 1.38 6.62 2.19
N GLU A 111 1.34 5.30 2.10
CA GLU A 111 0.20 4.51 2.58
C GLU A 111 0.41 3.96 4.01
N GLY A 112 1.66 3.70 4.39
CA GLY A 112 1.99 3.00 5.63
C GLY A 112 2.30 3.90 6.83
N PRO A 113 2.18 3.37 8.06
CA PRO A 113 2.63 4.06 9.25
C PRO A 113 4.16 4.19 9.27
N ALA A 114 4.66 5.10 10.10
CA ALA A 114 6.09 5.46 10.15
C ALA A 114 7.01 4.26 10.45
N GLU A 115 6.56 3.31 11.26
CA GLU A 115 7.29 2.07 11.57
C GLU A 115 7.47 1.15 10.36
N VAL A 116 6.42 0.97 9.54
CA VAL A 116 6.49 0.19 8.29
C VAL A 116 7.40 0.90 7.29
N ALA A 117 7.30 2.23 7.19
CA ALA A 117 8.20 3.05 6.38
C ALA A 117 9.68 2.90 6.82
N ALA A 118 9.96 2.87 8.12
CA ALA A 118 11.31 2.67 8.65
C ALA A 118 11.85 1.26 8.38
N ALA A 119 10.99 0.24 8.50
CA ALA A 119 11.34 -1.13 8.15
C ALA A 119 11.63 -1.28 6.65
N ALA A 120 10.79 -0.72 5.78
CA ALA A 120 11.01 -0.69 4.33
C ALA A 120 12.29 0.06 3.95
N ARG A 121 12.58 1.18 4.61
CA ARG A 121 13.84 1.92 4.43
C ARG A 121 15.06 1.04 4.72
N SER A 122 14.97 0.23 5.77
CA SER A 122 16.05 -0.68 6.16
C SER A 122 16.28 -1.77 5.09
N VAL A 123 15.21 -2.27 4.46
CA VAL A 123 15.30 -3.19 3.32
C VAL A 123 15.96 -2.49 2.12
N LEU A 124 15.47 -1.32 1.73
CA LEU A 124 16.01 -0.54 0.60
C LEU A 124 17.49 -0.19 0.80
N ALA A 125 17.87 0.22 2.01
CA ALA A 125 19.25 0.51 2.36
C ALA A 125 20.14 -0.74 2.19
N SER A 126 19.68 -1.91 2.66
CA SER A 126 20.44 -3.16 2.54
C SER A 126 20.68 -3.57 1.08
N LEU A 127 19.65 -3.47 0.23
CA LEU A 127 19.73 -3.69 -1.22
C LEU A 127 20.72 -2.72 -1.88
N THR A 128 20.66 -1.43 -1.51
CA THR A 128 21.52 -0.40 -2.09
C THR A 128 22.98 -0.59 -1.70
N THR A 129 23.24 -0.94 -0.43
CA THR A 129 24.58 -1.27 0.06
C THR A 129 25.15 -2.48 -0.69
N GLU A 130 24.36 -3.56 -0.82
CA GLU A 130 24.81 -4.74 -1.53
C GLU A 130 25.11 -4.45 -3.02
N TYR A 131 24.22 -3.73 -3.70
CA TYR A 131 24.43 -3.35 -5.10
C TYR A 131 25.71 -2.52 -5.28
N ALA A 132 25.96 -1.55 -4.40
CA ALA A 132 27.18 -0.76 -4.40
C ALA A 132 28.43 -1.63 -4.16
N ASP A 133 28.35 -2.57 -3.21
CA ASP A 133 29.42 -3.51 -2.92
C ASP A 133 29.75 -4.40 -4.12
N GLN A 134 28.75 -4.98 -4.78
CA GLN A 134 28.96 -5.79 -5.98
C GLN A 134 29.61 -5.00 -7.11
N ARG A 135 29.21 -3.73 -7.32
CA ARG A 135 29.83 -2.86 -8.33
C ARG A 135 31.31 -2.61 -8.03
N ARG A 136 31.64 -2.35 -6.77
CA ARG A 136 33.03 -2.14 -6.35
C ARG A 136 33.87 -3.41 -6.55
N LEU A 137 33.39 -4.55 -6.07
CA LEU A 137 34.10 -5.84 -6.21
C LEU A 137 34.25 -6.26 -7.68
N GLY A 138 33.25 -5.98 -8.52
CA GLY A 138 33.33 -6.20 -9.97
C GLY A 138 34.38 -5.32 -10.64
N GLY A 139 34.54 -4.07 -10.22
CA GLY A 139 35.61 -3.18 -10.69
C GLY A 139 37.00 -3.69 -10.33
N GLU A 140 37.21 -4.05 -9.06
CA GLU A 140 38.47 -4.63 -8.55
C GLU A 140 38.85 -5.92 -9.32
N ALA A 141 37.85 -6.75 -9.65
CA ALA A 141 38.04 -7.96 -10.46
C ALA A 141 38.60 -7.71 -11.85
N GLY A 142 38.08 -6.66 -12.52
CA GLY A 142 38.48 -6.28 -13.86
C GLY A 142 39.93 -5.79 -13.89
N GLU A 143 40.34 -5.03 -12.88
CA GLU A 143 41.72 -4.54 -12.74
C GLU A 143 42.72 -5.67 -12.43
N ALA A 144 42.31 -6.66 -11.64
CA ALA A 144 43.15 -7.80 -11.25
C ALA A 144 43.24 -8.91 -12.33
N GLY A 145 42.47 -8.81 -13.42
CA GLY A 145 42.41 -9.86 -14.45
C GLY A 145 41.65 -11.12 -14.02
N GLU A 146 40.82 -11.02 -12.98
CA GLU A 146 40.04 -12.12 -12.40
C GLU A 146 38.56 -12.09 -12.82
N ALA A 147 38.22 -11.32 -13.86
CA ALA A 147 36.84 -11.10 -14.30
C ALA A 147 36.09 -12.41 -14.63
N GLY A 148 36.80 -13.45 -15.08
CA GLY A 148 36.25 -14.77 -15.39
C GLY A 148 35.87 -15.62 -14.17
N VAL A 149 36.18 -15.18 -12.94
CA VAL A 149 35.79 -15.89 -11.71
C VAL A 149 34.58 -15.20 -11.06
N PRO A 150 33.47 -15.93 -10.82
CA PRO A 150 32.28 -15.38 -10.16
C PRO A 150 32.59 -14.65 -8.86
N LEU A 151 31.89 -13.54 -8.60
CA LEU A 151 32.05 -12.75 -7.37
C LEU A 151 31.83 -13.60 -6.11
N ARG A 152 30.87 -14.53 -6.18
CA ARG A 152 30.55 -15.44 -5.09
C ARG A 152 31.74 -16.27 -4.65
N ASP A 153 32.49 -16.78 -5.60
CA ASP A 153 33.56 -17.74 -5.32
C ASP A 153 34.78 -17.02 -4.74
N ARG A 154 35.02 -15.77 -5.14
CA ARG A 154 36.07 -14.90 -4.59
C ARG A 154 35.71 -14.26 -3.25
N HIS A 155 34.44 -13.93 -3.04
CA HIS A 155 33.95 -13.21 -1.86
C HIS A 155 32.82 -13.96 -1.14
N ARG A 156 33.02 -15.27 -0.92
CA ARG A 156 32.00 -16.17 -0.35
C ARG A 156 31.42 -15.66 0.98
N GLU A 157 32.26 -15.16 1.88
CA GLU A 157 31.80 -14.63 3.17
C GLU A 157 30.86 -13.43 3.00
N ARG A 158 31.17 -12.51 2.08
CA ARG A 158 30.31 -11.35 1.80
C ARG A 158 29.00 -11.76 1.15
N TRP A 159 29.02 -12.74 0.25
CA TRP A 159 27.81 -13.28 -0.35
C TRP A 159 26.89 -13.92 0.69
N LEU A 160 27.43 -14.74 1.60
CA LEU A 160 26.65 -15.35 2.67
C LEU A 160 26.07 -14.30 3.63
N ALA A 161 26.87 -13.30 4.01
CA ALA A 161 26.42 -12.19 4.84
C ALA A 161 25.28 -11.40 4.16
N ALA A 162 25.37 -11.18 2.85
CA ALA A 162 24.30 -10.52 2.10
C ALA A 162 23.00 -11.34 2.15
N ILE A 163 23.03 -12.66 1.90
CA ILE A 163 21.86 -13.53 2.01
C ILE A 163 21.21 -13.47 3.41
N GLU A 164 22.04 -13.50 4.45
CA GLU A 164 21.57 -13.40 5.84
C GLU A 164 20.86 -12.06 6.09
N VAL A 165 21.49 -10.94 5.70
CA VAL A 165 20.92 -9.60 5.84
C VAL A 165 19.59 -9.51 5.10
N ARG A 166 19.50 -9.98 3.86
CA ARG A 166 18.25 -9.95 3.08
C ARG A 166 17.13 -10.71 3.77
N THR A 167 17.43 -11.92 4.26
CA THR A 167 16.46 -12.76 4.97
C THR A 167 15.95 -12.05 6.20
N ASN A 168 16.86 -11.54 7.04
CA ASN A 168 16.51 -10.86 8.28
C ASN A 168 15.71 -9.58 8.04
N ARG A 169 16.09 -8.78 7.03
CA ARG A 169 15.38 -7.54 6.68
C ARG A 169 13.99 -7.80 6.12
N ARG A 170 13.84 -8.80 5.25
CA ARG A 170 12.54 -9.20 4.72
C ARG A 170 11.61 -9.72 5.82
N VAL A 171 12.09 -10.60 6.69
CA VAL A 171 11.30 -11.12 7.82
C VAL A 171 10.87 -9.99 8.73
N SER A 172 11.81 -9.13 9.16
CA SER A 172 11.50 -7.98 10.01
C SER A 172 10.47 -7.03 9.39
N PHE A 173 10.54 -6.78 8.08
CA PHE A 173 9.52 -5.98 7.39
C PHE A 173 8.14 -6.64 7.44
N VAL A 174 8.06 -7.95 7.15
CA VAL A 174 6.79 -8.69 7.20
C VAL A 174 6.20 -8.71 8.61
N ASP A 175 7.04 -8.92 9.64
CA ASP A 175 6.62 -8.92 11.04
C ASP A 175 6.11 -7.53 11.48
N THR A 176 6.63 -6.45 10.89
CA THR A 176 6.14 -5.08 11.12
C THR A 176 4.82 -4.81 10.38
N VAL A 177 4.66 -5.32 9.15
CA VAL A 177 3.46 -5.09 8.32
C VAL A 177 2.24 -5.87 8.82
N ARG A 178 2.44 -7.10 9.32
CA ARG A 178 1.35 -7.99 9.72
C ARG A 178 0.37 -7.37 10.74
N PRO A 179 0.80 -6.84 11.89
CA PRO A 179 -0.13 -6.25 12.88
C PRO A 179 -0.89 -5.05 12.32
N VAL A 180 -0.25 -4.26 11.44
CA VAL A 180 -0.88 -3.10 10.79
C VAL A 180 -2.03 -3.51 9.86
N LEU A 181 -1.92 -4.66 9.20
CA LEU A 181 -2.97 -5.19 8.33
C LEU A 181 -4.06 -5.96 9.11
N GLU A 182 -3.72 -6.51 10.28
CA GLU A 182 -4.66 -7.23 11.14
C GLU A 182 -5.51 -6.29 12.03
N GLY A 183 -5.08 -5.02 12.16
CA GLY A 183 -5.79 -4.00 12.94
C GLY A 183 -5.35 -3.93 14.42
N ASP A 184 -4.21 -4.53 14.76
CA ASP A 184 -3.67 -4.62 16.12
C ASP A 184 -2.71 -3.45 16.47
N GLY A 185 -2.88 -2.28 15.83
CA GLY A 185 -2.01 -1.10 15.99
C GLY A 185 -2.76 0.18 16.35
#